data_AF-A0AAV8YNZ9-F1
#
_entry.id   AF-A0AAV8YNZ9-F1
#
_cell.length_a   1.000
_cell.length_b   1.000
_cell.length_c   1.000
_cell.angle_alpha   90.00
_cell.angle_beta   90.00
_cell.angle_gamma   90.00
#
_symmetry.space_group_name_H-M   'P 1'
#
loop_
_entity.id
_entity.type
_entity.pdbx_description
1 polymer ?
#
loop_
_entity_poly.entity_id
_entity_poly.type
_entity_poly.pdbx_seq_one_letter_code
_entity_poly.pdbx_strand_id
1 'polypeptide(L)'
;MERSLGKETATLRYIPNDSHHPFQHKMASFNFLIHRLLKFPLSKERFEHEKQLIKNIAKSNGYSVHLIDKLIRKHTFKRTLCNSTTFRRDTDNSKFASLPYEPKFTRGLDKFFKNININLVYNSKNKLQTLLGNPKDTINNNEKSGIYEISCKYCDQKNVTNSRQLDAFESLEIIKCNNSMNKDNGPIPTSPLFALINKYSYGSVNRGNIFGINSANV
;
A
#
# COMPACT_ATOMS: atom_id res chain seq x y z
N MET A 1 14.66 -10.69 14.84
CA MET A 1 13.58 -9.70 14.81
C MET A 1 12.59 -10.07 13.71
N GLU A 2 11.42 -10.53 14.14
CA GLU A 2 10.33 -11.05 13.33
C GLU A 2 9.65 -9.91 12.55
N ARG A 3 9.79 -9.89 11.22
CA ARG A 3 8.84 -9.15 10.38
C ARG A 3 7.71 -10.10 10.02
N SER A 4 6.74 -10.24 10.94
CA SER A 4 5.42 -10.79 10.62
C SER A 4 4.68 -9.81 9.70
N LEU A 5 3.65 -10.27 9.02
CA LEU A 5 3.00 -9.56 7.90
C LEU A 5 2.19 -8.33 8.36
N GLY A 6 2.19 -8.00 9.66
CA GLY A 6 1.60 -6.80 10.24
C GLY A 6 2.64 -5.89 10.89
N LYS A 7 2.37 -4.58 10.90
CA LYS A 7 3.01 -3.69 11.87
C LYS A 7 2.56 -4.13 13.27
N GLU A 8 3.40 -3.99 14.29
CA GLU A 8 3.04 -4.28 15.68
C GLU A 8 1.79 -3.50 16.14
N THR A 9 1.53 -2.34 15.51
CA THR A 9 0.37 -1.49 15.75
C THR A 9 -0.91 -1.88 15.00
N ALA A 10 -0.90 -2.96 14.22
CA ALA A 10 -2.06 -3.38 13.44
C ALA A 10 -3.13 -4.03 14.35
N THR A 11 -4.34 -3.49 14.35
CA THR A 11 -5.47 -4.00 15.14
C THR A 11 -6.08 -5.30 14.61
N LEU A 12 -5.63 -5.78 13.44
CA LEU A 12 -6.07 -7.02 12.78
C LEU A 12 -7.59 -7.16 12.59
N ARG A 13 -8.31 -6.03 12.60
CA ARG A 13 -9.75 -5.95 12.40
C ARG A 13 -10.04 -5.64 10.93
N TYR A 14 -10.73 -6.56 10.27
CA TYR A 14 -11.22 -6.42 8.90
C TYR A 14 -12.74 -6.26 8.92
N ILE A 15 -13.34 -6.18 7.73
CA ILE A 15 -14.80 -6.12 7.60
C ILE A 15 -15.39 -7.42 8.21
N PRO A 16 -16.17 -7.35 9.29
CA PRO A 16 -16.75 -8.52 9.94
C PRO A 16 -17.73 -9.27 9.02
N ASN A 17 -17.91 -10.57 9.28
CA ASN A 17 -18.77 -11.42 8.46
C ASN A 17 -20.26 -11.03 8.51
N ASP A 18 -20.75 -10.54 9.64
CA ASP A 18 -22.12 -10.07 9.88
C ASP A 18 -22.43 -8.70 9.26
N SER A 19 -21.40 -7.94 8.87
CA SER A 19 -21.59 -6.58 8.36
C SER A 19 -22.38 -6.51 7.05
N HIS A 20 -23.01 -5.36 6.79
CA HIS A 20 -23.87 -5.16 5.62
C HIS A 20 -23.10 -4.77 4.33
N HIS A 21 -22.07 -5.54 3.99
CA HIS A 21 -21.20 -5.30 2.84
C HIS A 21 -21.27 -6.43 1.80
N PRO A 22 -21.01 -6.14 0.52
CA PRO A 22 -20.86 -7.18 -0.49
C PRO A 22 -19.79 -8.20 -0.08
N PHE A 23 -20.04 -9.47 -0.40
CA PHE A 23 -19.09 -10.54 -0.11
C PHE A 23 -17.71 -10.28 -0.75
N GLN A 24 -17.67 -9.69 -1.94
CA GLN A 24 -16.42 -9.36 -2.63
C GLN A 24 -15.55 -8.39 -1.80
N HIS A 25 -16.15 -7.39 -1.16
CA HIS A 25 -15.43 -6.40 -0.34
C HIS A 25 -14.91 -7.03 0.94
N LYS A 26 -15.73 -7.85 1.60
CA LYS A 26 -15.32 -8.65 2.76
C LYS A 26 -14.11 -9.53 2.46
N MET A 27 -14.11 -10.18 1.29
CA MET A 27 -13.03 -11.07 0.87
C MET A 27 -11.78 -10.35 0.36
N ALA A 28 -11.87 -9.06 0.02
CA ALA A 28 -10.75 -8.32 -0.57
C ALA A 28 -9.52 -8.33 0.33
N SER A 29 -9.71 -8.10 1.64
CA SER A 29 -8.62 -8.12 2.61
C SER A 29 -7.94 -9.49 2.71
N PHE A 30 -8.71 -10.57 2.81
CA PHE A 30 -8.16 -11.93 2.86
C PHE A 30 -7.46 -12.33 1.56
N ASN A 31 -8.02 -11.95 0.41
CA ASN A 31 -7.38 -12.16 -0.89
C ASN A 31 -6.03 -11.45 -0.97
N PHE A 32 -5.94 -10.22 -0.45
CA PHE A 32 -4.68 -9.48 -0.39
C PHE A 32 -3.65 -10.18 0.52
N LEU A 33 -4.04 -10.60 1.73
CA LEU A 33 -3.16 -11.32 2.65
C LEU A 33 -2.63 -12.62 2.03
N ILE A 34 -3.50 -13.41 1.40
CA ILE A 34 -3.13 -14.67 0.76
C ILE A 34 -2.24 -14.44 -0.46
N HIS A 35 -2.57 -13.43 -1.29
CA HIS A 35 -1.72 -13.05 -2.41
C HIS A 35 -0.33 -12.66 -1.92
N ARG A 36 -0.24 -11.90 -0.81
CA ARG A 36 1.02 -11.54 -0.18
C ARG A 36 1.77 -12.78 0.32
N LEU A 37 1.11 -13.65 1.08
CA LEU A 37 1.67 -14.90 1.59
C LEU A 37 2.32 -15.74 0.48
N LEU A 38 1.67 -15.84 -0.68
CA LEU A 38 2.20 -16.62 -1.80
C LEU A 38 3.30 -15.88 -2.57
N LYS A 39 3.17 -14.55 -2.75
CA LYS A 39 4.10 -13.77 -3.58
C LYS A 39 5.48 -13.60 -2.93
N PHE A 40 5.53 -13.43 -1.61
CA PHE A 40 6.79 -13.23 -0.90
C PHE A 40 7.53 -14.56 -0.69
N PRO A 41 8.84 -14.64 -1.00
CA PRO A 41 9.64 -15.82 -0.69
C PRO A 41 9.90 -15.88 0.82
N LEU A 42 9.20 -16.79 1.50
CA LEU A 42 9.31 -17.01 2.94
C LEU A 42 9.93 -18.37 3.23
N SER A 43 10.59 -18.52 4.39
CA SER A 43 10.97 -19.83 4.91
C SER A 43 9.72 -20.65 5.27
N LYS A 44 9.83 -21.98 5.26
CA LYS A 44 8.70 -22.89 5.54
C LYS A 44 8.03 -22.59 6.89
N GLU A 45 8.83 -22.34 7.92
CA GLU A 45 8.35 -22.01 9.27
C GLU A 45 7.57 -20.70 9.30
N ARG A 46 8.11 -19.63 8.69
CA ARG A 46 7.44 -18.34 8.61
C ARG A 46 6.17 -18.40 7.79
N PHE A 47 6.17 -19.20 6.72
CA PHE A 47 4.99 -19.42 5.89
C PHE A 47 3.85 -20.04 6.69
N GLU A 48 4.12 -21.09 7.47
CA GLU A 48 3.09 -21.73 8.29
C GLU A 48 2.64 -20.82 9.45
N HIS A 49 3.57 -20.12 10.11
CA HIS A 49 3.21 -19.15 11.15
C HIS A 49 2.26 -18.07 10.59
N GLU A 50 2.60 -17.52 9.43
CA GLU A 50 1.81 -16.49 8.77
C GLU A 50 0.42 -17.00 8.33
N LYS A 51 0.38 -18.22 7.80
CA LYS A 51 -0.88 -18.89 7.47
C LYS A 51 -1.77 -19.07 8.70
N GLN A 52 -1.20 -19.46 9.84
CA GLN A 52 -1.95 -19.56 11.10
C GLN A 52 -2.44 -18.20 11.58
N LEU A 53 -1.62 -17.16 11.44
CA LEU A 53 -2.01 -15.79 11.76
C LEU A 53 -3.22 -15.34 10.93
N ILE A 54 -3.23 -15.58 9.62
CA ILE A 54 -4.38 -15.27 8.75
C ILE A 54 -5.64 -16.06 9.18
N LYS A 55 -5.49 -17.31 9.62
CA LYS A 55 -6.62 -18.11 10.15
C LYS A 55 -7.17 -17.53 11.46
N ASN A 56 -6.30 -17.09 12.36
CA ASN A 56 -6.69 -16.45 13.62
C ASN A 56 -7.43 -15.14 13.37
N ILE A 57 -6.94 -14.33 12.43
CA ILE A 57 -7.61 -13.12 11.95
C ILE A 57 -9.01 -13.44 11.40
N ALA A 58 -9.12 -14.48 10.57
CA ALA A 58 -10.42 -14.86 10.01
C ALA A 58 -11.41 -15.24 11.11
N LYS A 59 -10.97 -16.04 12.09
CA LYS A 59 -11.77 -16.45 13.24
C LYS A 59 -12.21 -15.27 14.09
N SER A 60 -11.32 -14.32 14.38
CA SER A 60 -11.64 -13.13 15.18
C SER A 60 -12.64 -12.19 14.49
N ASN A 61 -12.69 -12.20 13.16
CA ASN A 61 -13.65 -11.41 12.36
C ASN A 61 -14.93 -12.20 12.00
N GLY A 62 -15.15 -13.38 12.59
CA GLY A 62 -16.38 -14.17 12.41
C GLY A 62 -16.44 -15.03 11.14
N TYR A 63 -15.30 -15.33 10.52
CA TYR A 63 -15.19 -16.20 9.35
C TYR A 63 -14.72 -17.62 9.73
N SER A 64 -15.15 -18.61 8.95
CA SER A 64 -14.68 -19.98 9.08
C SER A 64 -13.22 -20.12 8.65
N VAL A 65 -12.42 -20.87 9.41
CA VAL A 65 -11.02 -21.18 9.07
C VAL A 65 -10.90 -21.91 7.73
N HIS A 66 -11.86 -22.78 7.41
CA HIS A 66 -11.89 -23.52 6.14
C HIS A 66 -12.02 -22.62 4.91
N LEU A 67 -12.60 -21.42 5.06
CA LEU A 67 -12.67 -20.44 3.99
C LEU A 67 -11.27 -20.00 3.56
N ILE A 68 -10.35 -19.82 4.52
CA ILE A 68 -8.97 -19.42 4.24
C ILE A 68 -8.24 -20.52 3.48
N ASP A 69 -8.37 -21.78 3.91
CA ASP A 69 -7.77 -22.92 3.20
C ASP A 69 -8.29 -23.02 1.76
N LYS A 70 -9.60 -22.80 1.55
CA LYS A 70 -10.21 -22.74 0.22
C LYS A 70 -9.64 -21.61 -0.64
N LEU A 71 -9.44 -20.42 -0.06
CA LEU A 71 -8.87 -19.28 -0.76
C LEU A 71 -7.39 -19.53 -1.12
N ILE A 72 -6.59 -20.11 -0.23
CA ILE A 72 -5.20 -20.47 -0.49
C ILE A 72 -5.12 -21.45 -1.66
N ARG A 73 -5.94 -22.51 -1.64
CA ARG A 73 -6.02 -23.49 -2.75
C ARG A 73 -6.41 -22.82 -4.07
N LYS A 74 -7.35 -21.88 -4.04
CA LYS A 74 -7.78 -21.14 -5.23
C LYS A 74 -6.65 -20.28 -5.81
N HIS A 75 -5.92 -19.54 -4.97
CA HIS A 75 -4.83 -18.68 -5.41
C HIS A 75 -3.62 -19.46 -5.90
N THR A 76 -3.24 -20.54 -5.21
CA THR A 76 -2.17 -21.45 -5.62
C THR A 76 -2.47 -22.07 -6.99
N PHE A 77 -3.67 -22.63 -7.17
CA PHE A 77 -4.10 -23.19 -8.45
C PHE A 77 -4.09 -22.13 -9.58
N LYS A 78 -4.59 -20.92 -9.31
CA LYS A 78 -4.56 -19.85 -10.31
C LYS A 78 -3.13 -19.49 -10.72
N ARG A 79 -2.19 -19.49 -9.77
CA ARG A 79 -0.78 -19.18 -10.03
C ARG A 79 -0.10 -20.30 -10.82
N THR A 80 -0.32 -21.56 -10.44
CA THR A 80 0.26 -22.70 -11.18
C THR A 80 -0.27 -22.71 -12.61
N LEU A 81 -1.57 -22.46 -12.82
CA LEU A 81 -2.16 -22.37 -14.14
C LEU A 81 -1.54 -21.25 -14.98
N CYS A 82 -1.43 -20.03 -14.42
CA CYS A 82 -0.81 -18.91 -15.13
C CYS A 82 0.66 -19.16 -15.47
N ASN A 83 1.38 -19.89 -14.62
CA ASN A 83 2.79 -20.23 -14.87
C ASN A 83 2.95 -21.34 -15.92
N SER A 84 1.95 -22.23 -16.05
CA SER A 84 1.98 -23.35 -17.01
C SER A 84 1.59 -22.95 -18.44
N THR A 85 0.91 -21.83 -18.63
CA THR A 85 0.37 -21.42 -19.94
C THR A 85 1.05 -20.15 -20.44
N THR A 86 1.57 -20.17 -21.66
CA THR A 86 2.05 -18.97 -22.37
C THR A 86 0.93 -18.16 -23.01
N PHE A 87 -0.29 -18.70 -23.06
CA PHE A 87 -1.46 -18.00 -23.56
C PHE A 87 -1.75 -16.75 -22.73
N ARG A 88 -1.66 -15.59 -23.38
CA ARG A 88 -2.12 -14.33 -22.80
C ARG A 88 -3.63 -14.42 -22.71
N ARG A 89 -4.17 -14.24 -21.50
CA ARG A 89 -5.61 -14.08 -21.33
C ARG A 89 -6.02 -12.83 -22.09
N ASP A 90 -6.91 -12.99 -23.08
CA ASP A 90 -7.51 -11.86 -23.76
C ASP A 90 -8.12 -10.91 -22.73
N THR A 91 -7.92 -9.61 -22.93
CA THR A 91 -8.53 -8.61 -22.08
C THR A 91 -10.04 -8.66 -22.32
N ASP A 92 -10.78 -9.17 -21.35
CA ASP A 92 -12.24 -9.19 -21.40
C ASP A 92 -12.76 -7.77 -21.69
N ASN A 93 -13.38 -7.56 -22.87
CA ASN A 93 -14.03 -6.31 -23.26
C ASN A 93 -15.36 -6.09 -22.50
N SER A 94 -15.46 -6.59 -21.28
CA SER A 94 -16.66 -6.49 -20.44
C SER A 94 -16.87 -5.06 -19.98
N LYS A 95 -18.10 -4.58 -20.07
CA LYS A 95 -18.48 -3.26 -19.56
C LYS A 95 -18.72 -3.37 -18.06
N PHE A 96 -18.38 -2.33 -17.29
CA PHE A 96 -18.64 -2.28 -15.86
C PHE A 96 -19.81 -1.35 -15.56
N ALA A 97 -20.72 -1.78 -14.68
CA ALA A 97 -21.81 -0.96 -14.17
C ALA A 97 -21.80 -0.95 -12.65
N SER A 98 -21.95 0.23 -12.04
CA SER A 98 -21.92 0.36 -10.59
C SER A 98 -23.32 0.46 -10.01
N LEU A 99 -23.58 -0.29 -8.93
CA LEU A 99 -24.86 -0.32 -8.25
C LEU A 99 -24.67 -0.24 -6.72
N PRO A 100 -25.52 0.48 -5.98
CA PRO A 100 -25.53 0.41 -4.53
C PRO A 100 -25.83 -1.01 -4.03
N TYR A 101 -25.08 -1.45 -3.02
CA TYR A 101 -25.29 -2.75 -2.41
C TYR A 101 -26.51 -2.74 -1.50
N GLU A 102 -27.47 -3.61 -1.81
CA GLU A 102 -28.64 -3.89 -0.99
C GLU A 102 -28.90 -5.40 -1.06
N PRO A 103 -28.66 -6.20 -0.01
CA PRO A 103 -28.66 -7.67 -0.06
C PRO A 103 -29.93 -8.29 -0.62
N LYS A 104 -31.09 -7.67 -0.36
CA LYS A 104 -32.39 -8.18 -0.81
C LYS A 104 -32.59 -8.02 -2.32
N PHE A 105 -32.13 -6.89 -2.87
CA PHE A 105 -32.34 -6.54 -4.28
C PHE A 105 -31.18 -6.96 -5.18
N THR A 106 -29.95 -6.89 -4.66
CA THR A 106 -28.73 -7.13 -5.46
C THR A 106 -28.39 -8.60 -5.64
N ARG A 107 -28.97 -9.49 -4.82
CA ARG A 107 -28.70 -10.93 -4.87
C ARG A 107 -29.20 -11.52 -6.20
N GLY A 108 -28.27 -12.03 -6.99
CA GLY A 108 -28.57 -12.70 -8.25
C GLY A 108 -28.49 -11.80 -9.48
N LEU A 109 -28.50 -10.47 -9.32
CA LEU A 109 -28.30 -9.53 -10.44
C LEU A 109 -26.97 -9.80 -11.16
N ASP A 110 -25.91 -10.13 -10.42
CA ASP A 110 -24.62 -10.53 -11.01
C ASP A 110 -24.74 -11.63 -12.07
N LYS A 111 -25.68 -12.56 -11.92
CA LYS A 111 -25.87 -13.65 -12.89
C LYS A 111 -26.58 -13.16 -14.14
N PHE A 112 -27.61 -12.32 -13.97
CA PHE A 112 -28.36 -11.75 -15.10
C PHE A 112 -27.49 -10.83 -15.96
N PHE A 113 -26.71 -9.94 -15.33
CA PHE A 113 -25.87 -8.98 -16.06
C PHE A 113 -24.64 -9.62 -16.72
N LYS A 114 -24.16 -10.75 -16.21
CA LYS A 114 -23.09 -11.51 -16.88
C LYS A 114 -23.50 -12.05 -18.25
N ASN A 115 -24.77 -12.42 -18.42
CA ASN A 115 -25.27 -12.93 -19.71
C ASN A 115 -25.20 -11.87 -20.82
N ILE A 116 -25.25 -10.59 -20.45
CA ILE A 116 -25.14 -9.44 -21.37
C ILE A 116 -23.74 -8.82 -21.38
N ASN A 117 -22.72 -9.54 -20.87
CA ASN A 117 -21.32 -9.09 -20.79
C ASN A 117 -21.13 -7.78 -19.99
N ILE A 118 -21.94 -7.59 -18.94
CA ILE A 118 -21.81 -6.47 -18.00
C ILE A 118 -21.41 -7.00 -16.62
N ASN A 119 -20.29 -6.50 -16.12
CA ASN A 119 -19.81 -6.77 -14.77
C ASN A 119 -20.36 -5.74 -13.79
N LEU A 120 -21.19 -6.19 -12.86
CA LEU A 120 -21.70 -5.35 -11.79
C LEU A 120 -20.64 -5.15 -10.70
N VAL A 121 -20.55 -3.92 -10.22
CA VAL A 121 -19.69 -3.51 -9.11
C VAL A 121 -20.53 -2.83 -8.04
N TYR A 122 -20.48 -3.39 -6.83
CA TYR A 122 -21.27 -2.89 -5.73
C TYR A 122 -20.58 -1.74 -5.00
N ASN A 123 -21.32 -0.68 -4.67
CA ASN A 123 -20.83 0.44 -3.89
C ASN A 123 -21.70 0.69 -2.64
N SER A 124 -21.19 1.47 -1.69
CA SER A 124 -21.99 1.96 -0.56
C SER A 124 -22.51 3.37 -0.88
N LYS A 125 -23.80 3.61 -0.58
CA LYS A 125 -24.39 4.96 -0.66
C LYS A 125 -23.90 5.87 0.47
N ASN A 126 -23.74 5.30 1.67
CA ASN A 126 -23.41 6.04 2.89
C ASN A 126 -21.90 6.24 3.03
N LYS A 127 -21.32 7.09 2.18
CA LYS A 127 -19.90 7.46 2.31
C LYS A 127 -19.76 8.47 3.45
N LEU A 128 -18.79 8.26 4.34
CA LEU A 128 -18.48 9.19 5.43
C LEU A 128 -18.23 10.61 4.91
N GLN A 129 -17.56 10.74 3.75
CA GLN A 129 -17.35 12.03 3.09
C GLN A 129 -18.66 12.76 2.74
N THR A 130 -19.70 12.03 2.35
CA THR A 130 -21.01 12.64 2.03
C THR A 130 -21.74 13.05 3.31
N LEU A 131 -21.59 12.28 4.38
CA LEU A 131 -22.26 12.55 5.67
C LEU A 131 -21.57 13.68 6.46
N LEU A 132 -20.23 13.71 6.46
CA LEU A 132 -19.40 14.60 7.27
C LEU A 132 -18.77 15.73 6.47
N GLY A 133 -18.88 15.72 5.13
CA GLY A 133 -18.19 16.66 4.25
C GLY A 133 -16.70 16.39 4.13
N ASN A 134 -15.98 17.35 3.53
CA ASN A 134 -14.52 17.35 3.54
C ASN A 134 -14.06 18.16 4.77
N PRO A 135 -13.42 17.53 5.78
CA PRO A 135 -12.99 18.23 6.99
C PRO A 135 -11.77 19.13 6.75
N LYS A 136 -11.19 19.10 5.55
CA LYS A 136 -10.01 19.90 5.21
C LYS A 136 -10.44 21.21 4.54
N ASP A 137 -9.86 22.30 5.03
CA ASP A 137 -9.97 23.60 4.39
C ASP A 137 -9.43 23.55 2.96
N THR A 138 -10.15 24.18 2.04
CA THR A 138 -9.71 24.31 0.66
C THR A 138 -8.60 25.35 0.58
N ILE A 139 -7.37 24.89 0.37
CA ILE A 139 -6.22 25.76 0.12
C ILE A 139 -6.31 26.34 -1.29
N ASN A 140 -6.11 27.65 -1.42
CA ASN A 140 -6.08 28.34 -2.71
C ASN A 140 -4.99 27.77 -3.62
N ASN A 141 -5.20 27.80 -4.95
CA ASN A 141 -4.29 27.19 -5.91
C ASN A 141 -2.83 27.71 -5.78
N ASN A 142 -2.66 28.96 -5.38
CA ASN A 142 -1.36 29.63 -5.27
C ASN A 142 -0.56 29.19 -4.03
N GLU A 143 -1.24 28.62 -3.03
CA GLU A 143 -0.63 28.14 -1.78
C GLU A 143 -0.45 26.61 -1.77
N LYS A 144 -0.86 25.94 -2.85
CA LYS A 144 -0.62 24.51 -3.02
C LYS A 144 0.88 24.31 -3.25
N SER A 145 1.46 23.34 -2.53
CA SER A 145 2.85 22.99 -2.71
C SER A 145 3.17 22.67 -4.18
N GLY A 146 4.31 23.18 -4.65
CA GLY A 146 4.74 23.05 -6.03
C GLY A 146 5.22 21.64 -6.41
N ILE A 147 5.70 21.56 -7.64
CA ILE A 147 6.38 20.39 -8.20
C ILE A 147 7.87 20.49 -7.83
N TYR A 148 8.40 19.46 -7.18
CA TYR A 148 9.78 19.30 -6.74
C TYR A 148 10.52 18.33 -7.67
N GLU A 149 11.77 18.66 -8.01
CA GLU A 149 12.70 17.75 -8.70
C GLU A 149 13.60 17.10 -7.64
N ILE A 150 13.61 15.77 -7.58
CA ILE A 150 14.58 15.01 -6.79
C ILE A 150 15.61 14.42 -7.75
N SER A 151 16.89 14.71 -7.47
CA SER A 151 18.02 14.08 -8.14
C SER A 151 18.61 12.96 -7.28
N CYS A 152 18.75 11.79 -7.89
CA CYS A 152 19.44 10.65 -7.32
C CYS A 152 20.96 10.94 -7.28
N LYS A 153 21.62 10.70 -6.14
CA LYS A 153 23.08 10.90 -6.02
C LYS A 153 23.91 9.79 -6.66
N TYR A 154 23.30 8.63 -6.88
CA TYR A 154 23.96 7.41 -7.34
C TYR A 154 23.56 7.04 -8.77
N CYS A 155 22.73 7.86 -9.42
CA CYS A 155 22.18 7.62 -10.74
C CYS A 155 21.72 8.92 -11.41
N ASP A 156 21.88 9.07 -12.72
CA ASP A 156 21.46 10.27 -13.49
C ASP A 156 19.94 10.38 -13.69
N GLN A 157 19.14 9.68 -12.89
CA GLN A 157 17.69 9.72 -12.98
C GLN A 157 17.16 10.90 -12.15
N LYS A 158 16.35 11.74 -12.82
CA LYS A 158 15.65 12.88 -12.24
C LYS A 158 14.17 12.56 -12.16
N ASN A 159 13.62 12.60 -10.95
CA ASN A 159 12.20 12.34 -10.72
C ASN A 159 11.51 13.63 -10.32
N VAL A 160 10.45 13.98 -11.06
CA VAL A 160 9.65 15.20 -10.86
C VAL A 160 8.36 14.79 -10.15
N THR A 161 8.08 15.37 -8.98
CA THR A 161 6.94 14.97 -8.15
C THR A 161 6.39 16.11 -7.30
N ASN A 162 5.17 16.00 -6.76
CA ASN A 162 4.61 17.00 -5.85
C ASN A 162 4.84 16.62 -4.39
N SER A 163 4.73 17.59 -3.47
CA SER A 163 5.03 17.37 -2.04
C SER A 163 4.26 16.20 -1.41
N ARG A 164 3.00 16.01 -1.82
CA ARG A 164 2.11 14.96 -1.28
C ARG A 164 2.52 13.56 -1.71
N GLN A 165 3.33 13.44 -2.76
CA GLN A 165 3.80 12.17 -3.29
C GLN A 165 5.27 11.90 -2.96
N LEU A 166 6.04 12.88 -2.48
CA LEU A 166 7.46 12.73 -2.10
C LEU A 166 7.69 11.53 -1.17
N ASP A 167 6.90 11.39 -0.09
CA ASP A 167 7.03 10.29 0.89
C ASP A 167 6.83 8.90 0.25
N ALA A 168 5.95 8.82 -0.75
CA ALA A 168 5.66 7.57 -1.48
C ALA A 168 6.72 7.29 -2.57
N PHE A 169 7.27 8.33 -3.19
CA PHE A 169 8.34 8.18 -4.17
C PHE A 169 9.65 7.79 -3.51
N GLU A 170 9.98 8.33 -2.35
CA GLU A 170 11.19 7.98 -1.61
C GLU A 170 11.19 6.50 -1.20
N SER A 171 10.04 5.99 -0.75
CA SER A 171 9.86 4.56 -0.46
C SER A 171 9.90 3.67 -1.70
N LEU A 172 9.54 4.18 -2.88
CA LEU A 172 9.67 3.48 -4.17
C LEU A 172 11.07 3.57 -4.79
N GLU A 173 11.80 4.66 -4.57
CA GLU A 173 13.18 4.84 -5.01
C GLU A 173 14.11 3.88 -4.27
N ILE A 174 13.89 3.69 -2.96
CA ILE A 174 14.53 2.63 -2.17
C ILE A 174 14.26 1.24 -2.79
N ILE A 175 13.08 0.99 -3.33
CA ILE A 175 12.72 -0.31 -3.94
C ILE A 175 13.29 -0.46 -5.35
N LYS A 176 13.34 0.61 -6.16
CA LYS A 176 13.86 0.58 -7.54
C LYS A 176 15.38 0.57 -7.61
N CYS A 177 16.06 1.19 -6.65
CA CYS A 177 17.53 1.15 -6.55
C CYS A 177 18.06 -0.14 -5.89
N ASN A 178 17.20 -1.07 -5.46
CA ASN A 178 17.58 -2.34 -4.84
C ASN A 178 17.99 -3.45 -5.84
N ASN A 179 18.96 -3.13 -6.70
CA ASN A 179 20.10 -4.04 -6.90
C ASN A 179 21.22 -3.77 -5.87
N SER A 180 21.00 -2.88 -4.90
CA SER A 180 21.97 -2.57 -3.85
C SER A 180 21.39 -2.90 -2.46
N MET A 181 21.42 -4.18 -2.09
CA MET A 181 21.40 -4.58 -0.69
C MET A 181 22.78 -4.26 -0.08
N ASN A 182 22.86 -3.74 1.13
CA ASN A 182 24.14 -3.73 1.85
C ASN A 182 24.57 -5.17 2.12
N LYS A 183 25.89 -5.41 2.22
CA LYS A 183 26.52 -6.74 2.41
C LYS A 183 25.88 -7.60 3.52
N ASP A 184 25.20 -6.97 4.48
CA ASP A 184 24.54 -7.62 5.63
C ASP A 184 23.00 -7.71 5.55
N ASN A 185 22.39 -7.57 4.35
CA ASN A 185 20.96 -7.83 4.07
C ASN A 185 19.91 -7.00 4.86
N GLY A 186 20.29 -5.85 5.44
CA GLY A 186 19.35 -4.87 6.01
C GLY A 186 19.00 -3.74 5.03
N PRO A 187 17.82 -3.07 5.17
CA PRO A 187 17.60 -1.79 4.50
C PRO A 187 18.63 -0.76 4.99
N ILE A 188 19.00 0.19 4.12
CA ILE A 188 19.93 1.30 4.43
C ILE A 188 19.51 1.95 5.76
N PRO A 189 20.46 2.22 6.69
CA PRO A 189 20.13 2.59 8.07
C PRO A 189 19.34 3.91 8.21
N THR A 190 19.30 4.78 7.19
CA THR A 190 18.58 6.07 7.25
C THR A 190 18.00 6.49 5.89
N SER A 191 16.82 7.12 5.89
CA SER A 191 16.20 7.69 4.69
C SER A 191 16.96 8.94 4.18
N PRO A 192 16.93 9.22 2.86
CA PRO A 192 17.43 10.48 2.30
C PRO A 192 16.78 11.73 2.93
N LEU A 193 15.50 11.66 3.31
CA LEU A 193 14.77 12.69 4.05
C LEU A 193 15.40 12.97 5.41
N PHE A 194 15.88 11.95 6.13
CA PHE A 194 16.59 12.15 7.41
C PHE A 194 17.88 12.95 7.21
N ALA A 195 18.57 12.75 6.08
CA ALA A 195 19.77 13.52 5.73
C ALA A 195 19.45 14.95 5.26
N LEU A 196 18.32 15.16 4.56
CA LEU A 196 17.86 16.49 4.14
C LEU A 196 17.34 17.30 5.33
N ILE A 197 16.53 16.70 6.20
CA ILE A 197 16.04 17.34 7.43
C ILE A 197 17.23 17.76 8.30
N ASN A 198 18.23 16.91 8.51
CA ASN A 198 19.44 17.30 9.26
C ASN A 198 20.25 18.41 8.56
N LYS A 199 20.27 18.48 7.23
CA LYS A 199 20.91 19.59 6.51
C LYS A 199 20.24 20.95 6.75
N TYR A 200 18.93 20.96 6.96
CA TYR A 200 18.16 22.18 7.24
C TYR A 200 17.97 22.44 8.75
N SER A 201 18.13 21.43 9.61
CA SER A 201 18.07 21.56 11.07
C SER A 201 19.41 21.96 11.71
N TYR A 202 20.54 21.81 11.02
CA TYR A 202 21.82 22.43 11.40
C TYR A 202 22.06 23.73 10.61
N GLY A 203 21.10 24.66 10.72
CA GLY A 203 21.34 26.06 10.41
C GLY A 203 22.01 26.74 11.60
N SER A 204 23.29 27.07 11.44
CA SER A 204 23.86 28.33 11.94
C SER A 204 23.70 28.62 13.44
N VAL A 205 24.46 27.93 14.29
CA VAL A 205 24.88 28.49 15.59
C VAL A 205 26.40 28.55 15.62
N ASN A 206 26.93 29.74 15.35
CA ASN A 206 28.09 30.27 16.06
C ASN A 206 27.94 31.80 16.08
N ARG A 207 27.35 32.29 17.18
CA ARG A 207 27.49 33.69 17.63
C ARG A 207 28.92 33.85 18.14
N GLY A 208 29.59 34.91 17.70
CA GLY A 208 31.05 35.02 17.75
C GLY A 208 31.63 35.66 19.01
N ASN A 209 32.50 36.66 18.75
CA ASN A 209 33.36 37.47 19.62
C ASN A 209 34.78 36.92 19.86
N ILE A 210 35.87 37.71 19.88
CA ILE A 210 36.21 39.13 19.59
C ILE A 210 37.73 39.28 19.94
N PHE A 211 38.44 40.27 19.37
CA PHE A 211 39.80 40.80 19.69
C PHE A 211 41.00 39.85 19.48
N GLY A 212 42.16 40.25 18.93
CA GLY A 212 42.76 41.49 18.41
C GLY A 212 44.12 41.05 17.80
N ILE A 213 44.83 41.81 16.98
CA ILE A 213 45.87 42.77 17.38
C ILE A 213 46.70 43.06 16.09
N ASN A 214 46.92 44.35 15.78
CA ASN A 214 48.06 44.97 15.04
C ASN A 214 48.33 44.56 13.57
N SER A 215 48.85 45.40 12.66
CA SER A 215 49.23 46.82 12.59
C SER A 215 49.63 47.11 11.13
N ALA A 216 49.46 48.37 10.73
CA ALA A 216 50.30 49.15 9.80
C ALA A 216 50.58 48.66 8.35
N ASN A 217 50.20 49.55 7.42
CA ASN A 217 50.94 50.07 6.25
C ASN A 217 52.05 49.21 5.62
N VAL A 218 51.98 49.02 4.30
CA VAL A 218 52.73 49.83 3.29
C VAL A 218 51.85 49.98 2.05
#